data_AF-A0A067R1V7-F1
#
_entry.id   AF-A0A067R1V7-F1
#
_cell.length_a   1.000
_cell.length_b   1.000
_cell.length_c   1.000
_cell.angle_alpha   90.00
_cell.angle_beta   90.00
_cell.angle_gamma   90.00
#
_symmetry.space_group_name_H-M   'P 1'
#
loop_
_entity.id
_entity.type
_entity.pdbx_description
1 polymer ?
#
loop_
_entity_poly.entity_id
_entity_poly.type
_entity_poly.pdbx_seq_one_letter_code
_entity_poly.pdbx_strand_id
1 'polypeptide(L)'
;MAGFVRLCGYVLNKQSIRDVVCFENAFIRHTVLKRIDHDVKYLKTEAVDTTLIDEASTVTDEDEGEVMAKKEEEIQRKRNKSRLNPQHRNLLHGKMPYSEPMDWFHETVKYKRKMYGRYGQSSGIIPGVMWPTREEIEETKEYESIAYPYTIQEQMSKVEEKKKEDLALLKAREEDVLKKFAKLEQWKLDVKANAAKKLATVEAAKAKKDRLVEEVRRHFGFKIDPRDDRFKELLEQKEKEERKKAKEAKKKARQELVTARLEEQIKIAEKDRKEASNIPEKS
;
A
#
# COMPACT_ATOMS: atom_id res chain seq x y z
N MET A 1 17.73 -15.58 41.84
CA MET A 1 17.81 -14.21 42.42
C MET A 1 16.75 -13.39 41.70
N ALA A 2 15.52 -13.27 42.20
CA ALA A 2 15.08 -12.49 43.38
C ALA A 2 15.16 -10.96 43.17
N GLY A 3 14.00 -10.31 43.22
CA GLY A 3 13.73 -8.84 43.24
C GLY A 3 12.76 -8.43 42.12
N PHE A 4 11.47 -8.11 42.27
CA PHE A 4 10.68 -7.40 43.32
C PHE A 4 11.26 -5.98 43.55
N VAL A 5 10.61 -4.79 43.44
CA VAL A 5 9.22 -4.27 43.33
C VAL A 5 9.29 -2.80 42.92
N ARG A 6 8.27 -2.24 42.23
CA ARG A 6 7.39 -1.13 42.73
C ARG A 6 6.51 -0.54 41.63
N LEU A 7 5.29 -1.08 41.56
CA LEU A 7 4.10 -0.37 41.08
C LEU A 7 3.54 0.42 42.28
N CYS A 8 3.39 1.74 42.12
CA CYS A 8 2.74 2.60 43.10
C CYS A 8 1.22 2.51 42.90
N GLY A 9 0.55 1.75 43.76
CA GLY A 9 -0.91 1.69 43.86
C GLY A 9 -1.39 2.69 44.91
N TYR A 10 -2.39 3.51 44.56
CA TYR A 10 -3.18 4.26 45.53
C TYR A 10 -4.32 3.38 46.02
N VAL A 11 -4.26 3.04 47.31
CA VAL A 11 -5.27 2.28 48.05
C VAL A 11 -6.34 3.26 48.55
N LEU A 12 -7.59 3.04 48.14
CA LEU A 12 -8.77 3.69 48.70
C LEU A 12 -9.06 3.07 50.07
N ASN A 13 -8.97 3.89 51.12
CA ASN A 13 -9.34 3.51 52.48
C ASN A 13 -10.83 3.82 52.73
N LYS A 14 -11.62 2.79 52.99
CA LYS A 14 -13.01 2.85 53.45
C LYS A 14 -13.09 2.29 54.87
N GLN A 15 -13.22 3.15 55.87
CA GLN A 15 -13.85 2.85 57.17
C GLN A 15 -14.52 4.17 57.62
N SER A 16 -15.85 4.25 57.57
CA SER A 16 -16.75 3.92 58.69
C SER A 16 -16.52 4.83 59.89
N ILE A 17 -17.53 5.62 60.27
CA ILE A 17 -18.08 5.73 61.62
C ILE A 17 -19.39 6.54 61.50
N ARG A 18 -20.49 5.84 61.76
CA ARG A 18 -21.75 6.42 62.21
C ARG A 18 -21.62 6.74 63.71
N ASP A 19 -22.47 7.66 64.12
CA ASP A 19 -23.06 7.80 65.46
C ASP A 19 -22.53 8.91 66.40
N VAL A 20 -23.50 9.81 66.65
CA VAL A 20 -23.88 10.41 67.93
C VAL A 20 -22.99 11.53 68.46
N VAL A 21 -23.56 12.73 68.60
CA VAL A 21 -23.83 13.36 69.91
C VAL A 21 -24.78 14.56 69.70
N CYS A 22 -25.96 14.48 70.33
CA CYS A 22 -26.80 15.61 70.66
C CYS A 22 -26.06 16.53 71.64
N PHE A 23 -25.98 17.83 71.37
CA PHE A 23 -25.68 18.82 72.39
C PHE A 23 -26.77 19.89 72.37
N GLU A 24 -27.63 19.83 73.37
CA GLU A 24 -28.52 20.91 73.75
C GLU A 24 -27.73 22.09 74.33
N ASN A 25 -28.26 23.27 74.03
CA ASN A 25 -28.39 24.44 74.90
C ASN A 25 -27.18 24.89 75.73
N ALA A 26 -26.61 26.03 75.34
CA ALA A 26 -26.67 27.25 76.14
C ALA A 26 -26.04 28.41 75.36
N PHE A 27 -26.63 29.61 75.49
CA PHE A 27 -25.94 30.79 76.03
C PHE A 27 -26.38 32.10 75.34
N ILE A 28 -27.14 32.85 76.15
CA ILE A 28 -27.38 34.30 76.17
C ILE A 28 -28.17 34.93 75.01
N ARG A 29 -29.48 35.00 75.23
CA ARG A 29 -30.32 36.11 74.78
C ARG A 29 -29.94 37.35 75.60
N HIS A 30 -29.23 38.31 75.01
CA HIS A 30 -29.12 39.63 75.61
C HIS A 30 -30.41 40.40 75.31
N THR A 31 -31.33 40.38 76.26
CA THR A 31 -32.51 41.25 76.28
C THR A 31 -32.07 42.69 76.53
N VAL A 32 -32.03 43.50 75.47
CA VAL A 32 -32.01 44.96 75.62
C VAL A 32 -33.45 45.44 75.59
N LEU A 33 -34.05 45.52 76.78
CA LEU A 33 -35.27 46.29 77.03
C LEU A 33 -34.95 47.77 76.77
N LYS A 34 -35.27 48.25 75.57
CA LYS A 34 -35.37 49.70 75.33
C LYS A 34 -36.63 50.19 76.02
N ARG A 35 -36.47 51.15 76.93
CA ARG A 35 -37.57 51.87 77.57
C ARG A 35 -38.42 52.52 76.49
N ILE A 36 -39.73 52.32 76.61
CA ILE A 36 -40.73 53.01 75.82
C ILE A 36 -40.91 54.37 76.49
N ASP A 37 -40.35 55.41 75.88
CA ASP A 37 -40.69 56.79 76.23
C ASP A 37 -42.04 57.09 75.57
N HIS A 38 -43.11 57.08 76.36
CA HIS A 38 -44.43 57.54 75.95
C HIS A 38 -44.45 59.07 75.96
N ASP A 39 -44.00 59.67 74.87
CA ASP A 39 -44.28 61.08 74.55
C ASP A 39 -44.38 61.25 73.03
N VAL A 40 -45.50 60.79 72.46
CA VAL A 40 -45.88 61.09 71.08
C VAL A 40 -47.27 61.70 71.11
N LYS A 41 -47.33 63.01 70.85
CA LYS A 41 -48.57 63.75 70.59
C LYS A 41 -49.20 63.18 69.31
N TYR A 42 -50.41 62.67 69.42
CA TYR A 42 -51.20 62.27 68.26
C TYR A 42 -51.48 63.50 67.38
N LEU A 43 -50.76 63.60 66.26
CA LEU A 43 -51.14 64.46 65.15
C LEU A 43 -52.24 63.75 64.35
N LYS A 44 -53.28 64.52 64.04
CA LYS A 44 -54.49 64.13 63.32
C LYS A 44 -54.13 63.37 62.03
N THR A 45 -54.59 62.13 61.91
CA THR A 45 -54.47 61.34 60.67
C THR A 45 -55.42 61.92 59.64
N GLU A 46 -54.87 62.61 58.64
CA GLU A 46 -55.58 62.86 57.38
C GLU A 46 -55.56 61.57 56.55
N ALA A 47 -56.65 61.29 55.85
CA ALA A 47 -56.79 60.08 55.04
C ALA A 47 -55.75 60.10 53.92
N VAL A 48 -54.89 59.09 53.89
CA VAL A 48 -53.95 58.83 52.80
C VAL A 48 -54.74 58.16 51.68
N ASP A 49 -54.69 58.73 50.47
CA ASP A 49 -55.28 58.14 49.27
C ASP A 49 -54.68 56.75 49.01
N THR A 50 -55.49 55.70 49.17
CA THR A 50 -55.10 54.28 49.04
C THR A 50 -54.97 53.81 47.59
N THR A 51 -55.34 54.65 46.62
CA THR A 51 -55.31 54.33 45.18
C THR A 51 -53.90 54.05 44.67
N LEU A 52 -52.88 54.70 45.22
CA LEU A 52 -51.47 54.45 44.89
C LEU A 52 -50.93 53.13 45.46
N ILE A 53 -51.56 52.58 46.49
CA ILE A 53 -51.14 51.32 47.13
C ILE A 53 -51.76 50.14 46.39
N ASP A 54 -52.98 50.29 45.90
CA ASP A 54 -53.66 49.26 45.11
C ASP A 54 -53.00 49.05 43.74
N GLU A 55 -52.49 50.12 43.10
CA GLU A 55 -51.70 50.03 41.85
C GLU A 55 -50.31 49.38 42.04
N ALA A 56 -49.74 49.44 43.24
CA ALA A 56 -48.50 48.75 43.58
C ALA A 56 -48.72 47.26 43.94
N SER A 57 -49.97 46.86 44.22
CA SER A 57 -50.34 45.49 44.58
C SER A 57 -50.65 44.60 43.38
N THR A 58 -50.85 45.18 42.19
CA THR A 58 -50.93 44.44 40.91
C THR A 58 -49.55 44.04 40.39
N VAL A 59 -48.61 43.73 41.29
CA VAL A 59 -47.41 42.98 40.95
C VAL A 59 -47.86 41.53 40.87
N THR A 60 -48.07 41.09 39.64
CA THR A 60 -48.23 39.70 39.25
C THR A 60 -47.37 38.78 40.12
N ASP A 61 -47.99 37.72 40.65
CA ASP A 61 -47.32 36.58 41.31
C ASP A 61 -46.38 35.87 40.30
N GLU A 62 -45.31 36.54 39.87
CA GLU A 62 -44.17 35.90 39.25
C GLU A 62 -43.47 35.12 40.36
N ASP A 63 -43.38 33.79 40.21
CA ASP A 63 -42.72 32.89 41.14
C ASP A 63 -41.41 33.52 41.66
N GLU A 64 -41.35 33.85 42.97
CA GLU A 64 -40.24 34.62 43.56
C GLU A 64 -38.85 34.01 43.23
N GLY A 65 -38.80 32.69 43.02
CA GLY A 65 -37.61 31.96 42.60
C GLY A 65 -37.09 32.34 41.20
N GLU A 66 -37.97 32.56 40.22
CA GLU A 66 -37.57 32.99 38.87
C GLU A 66 -37.03 34.42 38.87
N VAL A 67 -37.66 35.30 39.66
CA VAL A 67 -37.22 36.68 39.83
C VAL A 67 -35.82 36.72 40.45
N MET A 68 -35.54 35.85 41.43
CA MET A 68 -34.22 35.74 42.05
C MET A 68 -33.16 35.19 41.07
N ALA A 69 -33.49 34.16 40.27
CA ALA A 69 -32.57 33.63 39.26
C ALA A 69 -32.21 34.67 38.19
N LYS A 70 -33.20 35.43 37.69
CA LYS A 70 -32.96 36.54 36.74
C LYS A 70 -32.04 37.61 37.35
N LYS A 71 -32.25 37.99 38.62
CA LYS A 71 -31.37 38.92 39.35
C LYS A 71 -29.93 38.39 39.47
N GLU A 72 -29.77 37.10 39.76
CA GLU A 72 -28.43 36.48 39.84
C GLU A 72 -27.71 36.46 38.49
N GLU A 73 -28.42 36.15 37.41
CA GLU A 73 -27.88 36.21 36.04
C GLU A 73 -27.42 37.63 35.66
N GLU A 74 -28.19 38.64 36.03
CA GLU A 74 -27.81 40.04 35.82
C GLU A 74 -26.55 40.43 36.60
N ILE A 75 -26.44 39.97 37.85
CA ILE A 75 -25.25 40.18 38.67
C ILE A 75 -24.04 39.47 38.03
N GLN A 76 -24.21 38.24 37.55
CA GLN A 76 -23.16 37.50 36.84
C GLN A 76 -22.74 38.19 35.53
N ARG A 77 -23.69 38.80 34.81
CA ARG A 77 -23.44 39.61 33.62
C ARG A 77 -22.59 40.84 33.97
N LYS A 78 -22.95 41.57 35.04
CA LYS A 78 -22.18 42.73 35.52
C LYS A 78 -20.77 42.35 36.03
N ARG A 79 -20.62 41.16 36.64
CA ARG A 79 -19.32 40.63 37.09
C ARG A 79 -18.41 40.18 35.94
N ASN A 80 -18.96 39.90 34.75
CA ASN A 80 -18.19 39.42 33.62
C ASN A 80 -17.30 40.54 33.04
N LYS A 81 -16.00 40.52 33.36
CA LYS A 81 -15.00 41.45 32.82
C LYS A 81 -14.23 40.90 31.61
N SER A 82 -14.53 39.68 31.15
CA SER A 82 -13.74 39.00 30.13
C SER A 82 -13.83 39.64 28.74
N ARG A 83 -14.83 40.51 28.49
CA ARG A 83 -15.15 41.11 27.18
C ARG A 83 -15.31 40.09 26.05
N LEU A 84 -15.43 38.82 26.41
CA LEU A 84 -15.51 37.70 25.48
C LEU A 84 -16.98 37.46 25.09
N ASN A 85 -17.20 37.07 23.84
CA ASN A 85 -18.53 36.70 23.36
C ASN A 85 -19.07 35.52 24.21
N PRO A 86 -20.38 35.46 24.55
CA PRO A 86 -20.92 34.41 25.40
C PRO A 86 -20.57 32.99 24.94
N GLN A 87 -20.51 32.75 23.63
CA GLN A 87 -20.20 31.46 23.03
C GLN A 87 -18.76 31.02 23.31
N HIS A 88 -17.79 31.93 23.17
CA HIS A 88 -16.39 31.64 23.49
C HIS A 88 -16.19 31.48 25.00
N ARG A 89 -16.96 32.21 25.82
CA ARG A 89 -16.96 32.03 27.27
C ARG A 89 -17.53 30.66 27.67
N ASN A 90 -18.60 30.22 27.02
CA ASN A 90 -19.17 28.89 27.24
C ASN A 90 -18.14 27.80 26.92
N LEU A 91 -17.40 27.96 25.82
CA LEU A 91 -16.33 27.03 25.46
C LEU A 91 -15.24 26.94 26.53
N LEU A 92 -14.82 28.07 27.12
CA LEU A 92 -13.86 28.10 28.23
C LEU A 92 -14.36 27.36 29.47
N HIS A 93 -15.66 27.44 29.74
CA HIS A 93 -16.29 26.76 30.87
C HIS A 93 -16.80 25.35 30.54
N GLY A 94 -16.46 24.80 29.36
CA GLY A 94 -16.90 23.46 28.96
C GLY A 94 -18.42 23.34 28.77
N LYS A 95 -19.11 24.46 28.51
CA LYS A 95 -20.54 24.51 28.20
C LYS A 95 -20.76 24.60 26.68
N MET A 96 -21.97 24.27 26.23
CA MET A 96 -22.30 24.38 24.81
C MET A 96 -22.14 25.84 24.33
N PRO A 97 -21.41 26.08 23.23
CA PRO A 97 -21.17 27.44 22.73
C PRO A 97 -22.43 28.14 22.21
N TYR A 98 -23.23 27.48 21.38
CA TYR A 98 -24.39 28.07 20.70
C TYR A 98 -25.67 27.40 21.18
N SER A 99 -26.64 28.17 21.66
CA SER A 99 -27.99 27.67 21.96
C SER A 99 -28.81 27.45 20.68
N GLU A 100 -28.63 28.34 19.70
CA GLU A 100 -29.33 28.32 18.41
C GLU A 100 -28.34 28.11 17.26
N PRO A 101 -28.75 27.43 16.17
CA PRO A 101 -27.90 27.21 15.00
C PRO A 101 -27.64 28.54 14.27
N MET A 102 -26.44 29.09 14.46
CA MET A 102 -26.00 30.29 13.72
C MET A 102 -25.69 30.05 12.24
N ASP A 103 -25.12 28.89 11.91
CA ASP A 103 -24.68 28.53 10.57
C ASP A 103 -25.36 27.22 10.11
N TRP A 104 -25.49 27.03 8.80
CA TRP A 104 -26.11 25.85 8.18
C TRP A 104 -25.51 24.51 8.68
N PHE A 105 -24.20 24.48 8.96
CA PHE A 105 -23.55 23.25 9.40
C PHE A 105 -23.93 22.87 10.84
N HIS A 106 -24.45 23.80 11.67
CA HIS A 106 -24.94 23.48 13.01
C HIS A 106 -26.19 22.59 12.99
N GLU A 107 -26.96 22.66 11.90
CA GLU A 107 -28.15 21.84 11.73
C GLU A 107 -27.82 20.40 11.32
N THR A 108 -26.62 20.18 10.77
CA THR A 108 -26.19 18.86 10.29
C THR A 108 -26.12 17.83 11.41
N VAL A 109 -26.43 16.58 11.08
CA VAL A 109 -26.31 15.43 11.97
C VAL A 109 -24.89 15.31 12.52
N LYS A 110 -23.88 15.55 11.67
CA LYS A 110 -22.46 15.50 12.04
C LYS A 110 -22.12 16.48 13.18
N TYR A 111 -22.58 17.73 13.09
CA TYR A 111 -22.34 18.72 14.13
C TYR A 111 -23.05 18.35 15.43
N LYS A 112 -24.31 17.92 15.33
CA LYS A 112 -25.09 17.45 16.50
C LYS A 112 -24.39 16.27 17.19
N ARG A 113 -23.90 15.28 16.43
CA ARG A 113 -23.10 14.16 16.95
C ARG A 113 -21.84 14.63 17.68
N LYS A 114 -21.13 15.61 17.11
CA LYS A 114 -19.93 16.20 17.74
C LYS A 114 -20.24 16.93 19.04
N MET A 115 -21.33 17.71 19.09
CA MET A 115 -21.73 18.45 20.30
C MET A 115 -22.18 17.51 21.41
N TYR A 116 -22.97 16.49 21.08
CA TYR A 116 -23.37 15.45 22.03
C TYR A 116 -22.16 14.66 22.55
N GLY A 117 -21.19 14.33 21.69
CA GLY A 117 -19.96 13.65 22.12
C GLY A 117 -19.10 14.47 23.08
N ARG A 118 -19.11 15.81 22.98
CA ARG A 118 -18.32 16.68 23.87
C ARG A 118 -19.05 17.05 25.17
N TYR A 119 -20.34 17.37 25.09
CA TYR A 119 -21.11 17.92 26.21
C TYR A 119 -22.15 16.95 26.77
N GLY A 120 -22.38 15.80 26.13
CA GLY A 120 -23.33 14.78 26.58
C GLY A 120 -24.77 15.29 26.60
N GLN A 121 -25.53 14.86 27.61
CA GLN A 121 -26.95 15.21 27.76
C GLN A 121 -27.19 16.72 27.95
N SER A 122 -26.21 17.47 28.46
CA SER A 122 -26.34 18.93 28.60
C SER A 122 -26.46 19.63 27.24
N SER A 123 -26.21 18.91 26.15
CA SER A 123 -26.43 19.43 24.80
C SER A 123 -27.91 19.49 24.39
N GLY A 124 -28.82 18.81 25.09
CA GLY A 124 -30.23 18.76 24.71
C GLY A 124 -30.51 18.03 23.39
N ILE A 125 -29.50 17.37 22.80
CA ILE A 125 -29.65 16.62 21.55
C ILE A 125 -30.19 15.23 21.85
N ILE A 126 -31.16 14.78 21.05
CA ILE A 126 -31.75 13.45 21.18
C ILE A 126 -30.69 12.39 20.83
N PRO A 127 -30.39 11.43 21.73
CA PRO A 127 -29.35 10.42 21.50
C PRO A 127 -29.62 9.50 20.29
N GLY A 128 -30.88 9.35 19.86
CA GLY A 128 -31.24 8.56 18.68
C GLY A 128 -30.58 9.04 17.38
N VAL A 129 -30.27 10.35 17.28
CA VAL A 129 -29.58 10.95 16.13
C VAL A 129 -28.15 10.41 15.95
N MET A 130 -27.57 9.80 16.99
CA MET A 130 -26.21 9.26 16.95
C MET A 130 -26.11 8.00 16.09
N TRP A 131 -27.20 7.25 15.98
CA TRP A 131 -27.26 6.04 15.17
C TRP A 131 -27.56 6.39 13.71
N PRO A 132 -27.07 5.58 12.76
CA PRO A 132 -27.40 5.77 11.36
C PRO A 132 -28.88 5.49 11.10
N THR A 133 -29.41 6.11 10.04
CA THR A 133 -30.77 5.81 9.58
C THR A 133 -30.80 4.44 8.91
N ARG A 134 -32.00 3.89 8.70
CA ARG A 134 -32.16 2.63 7.98
C ARG A 134 -31.59 2.69 6.57
N GLU A 135 -31.80 3.82 5.88
CA GLU A 135 -31.28 4.09 4.54
C GLU A 135 -29.74 4.11 4.53
N GLU A 136 -29.12 4.83 5.47
CA GLU A 136 -27.66 4.87 5.63
C GLU A 136 -27.06 3.47 5.90
N ILE A 137 -27.77 2.62 6.64
CA ILE A 137 -27.36 1.23 6.90
C ILE A 137 -27.43 0.38 5.62
N GLU A 138 -28.48 0.54 4.82
CA GLU A 138 -28.65 -0.17 3.55
C GLU A 138 -27.55 0.26 2.54
N GLU A 139 -27.29 1.56 2.40
CA GLU A 139 -26.19 2.10 1.60
C GLU A 139 -24.81 1.58 2.04
N THR A 140 -24.58 1.52 3.36
CA THR A 140 -23.31 1.01 3.91
C THR A 140 -23.12 -0.47 3.58
N LYS A 141 -24.19 -1.28 3.68
CA LYS A 141 -24.16 -2.71 3.33
C LYS A 141 -23.91 -2.93 1.84
N GLU A 142 -24.54 -2.14 0.98
CA GLU A 142 -24.31 -2.19 -0.46
C GLU A 142 -22.85 -1.85 -0.78
N TYR A 143 -22.34 -0.76 -0.20
CA TYR A 143 -20.94 -0.37 -0.35
C TYR A 143 -19.98 -1.49 0.10
N GLU A 144 -20.20 -2.07 1.28
CA GLU A 144 -19.40 -3.18 1.80
C GLU A 144 -19.44 -4.40 0.87
N SER A 145 -20.62 -4.75 0.34
CA SER A 145 -20.76 -5.89 -0.57
C SER A 145 -20.02 -5.68 -1.91
N ILE A 146 -19.96 -4.44 -2.41
CA ILE A 146 -19.31 -4.09 -3.67
C ILE A 146 -17.79 -3.94 -3.47
N ALA A 147 -17.39 -3.21 -2.43
CA ALA A 147 -15.98 -2.92 -2.15
C ALA A 147 -15.24 -4.16 -1.61
N TYR A 148 -15.92 -4.96 -0.78
CA TYR A 148 -15.36 -6.12 -0.09
C TYR A 148 -16.24 -7.37 -0.29
N PRO A 149 -16.28 -7.92 -1.52
CA PRO A 149 -17.21 -8.99 -1.88
C PRO A 149 -16.90 -10.35 -1.23
N TYR A 150 -15.67 -10.55 -0.73
CA TYR A 150 -15.22 -11.83 -0.20
C TYR A 150 -15.09 -11.80 1.31
N THR A 151 -15.52 -12.89 1.93
CA THR A 151 -15.29 -13.11 3.36
C THR A 151 -13.80 -13.35 3.62
N ILE A 152 -13.36 -13.15 4.87
CA ILE A 152 -11.96 -13.38 5.27
C ILE A 152 -11.51 -14.81 4.93
N GLN A 153 -12.39 -15.80 5.11
CA GLN A 153 -12.09 -17.21 4.82
C GLN A 153 -11.88 -17.46 3.32
N GLU A 154 -12.71 -16.86 2.48
CA GLU A 154 -12.58 -16.94 1.01
C GLU A 154 -11.34 -16.18 0.51
N GLN A 155 -10.97 -15.08 1.16
CA GLN A 155 -9.73 -14.39 0.83
C GLN A 155 -8.51 -15.26 1.16
N MET A 156 -8.54 -15.97 2.30
CA MET A 156 -7.47 -16.90 2.67
C MET A 156 -7.34 -18.03 1.66
N SER A 157 -8.45 -18.66 1.25
CA SER A 157 -8.40 -19.74 0.25
C SER A 157 -7.85 -19.26 -1.09
N LYS A 158 -8.25 -18.07 -1.56
CA LYS A 158 -7.70 -17.47 -2.79
C LYS A 158 -6.22 -17.17 -2.70
N VAL A 159 -5.74 -16.70 -1.55
CA VAL A 159 -4.31 -16.47 -1.33
C VAL A 159 -3.56 -17.80 -1.36
N GLU A 160 -4.12 -18.86 -0.79
CA GLU A 160 -3.53 -20.20 -0.85
C GLU A 160 -3.49 -20.76 -2.28
N GLU A 161 -4.55 -20.59 -3.06
CA GLU A 161 -4.60 -21.00 -4.47
C GLU A 161 -3.54 -20.29 -5.30
N LYS A 162 -3.45 -18.96 -5.19
CA LYS A 162 -2.42 -18.16 -5.88
C LYS A 162 -1.01 -18.61 -5.51
N LYS A 163 -0.75 -18.88 -4.22
CA LYS A 163 0.55 -19.42 -3.78
C LYS A 163 0.86 -20.77 -4.42
N LYS A 164 -0.13 -21.66 -4.55
CA LYS A 164 0.04 -22.96 -5.20
C LYS A 164 0.36 -22.80 -6.69
N GLU A 165 -0.33 -21.90 -7.38
CA GLU A 165 -0.08 -21.56 -8.78
C GLU A 165 1.32 -20.99 -8.99
N ASP A 166 1.72 -20.01 -8.18
CA ASP A 166 3.06 -19.41 -8.23
C ASP A 166 4.16 -20.45 -8.00
N LEU A 167 3.97 -21.35 -7.03
CA LEU A 167 4.90 -22.45 -6.77
C LEU A 167 4.97 -23.43 -7.94
N ALA A 168 3.86 -23.72 -8.61
CA ALA A 168 3.84 -24.58 -9.79
C ALA A 168 4.59 -23.93 -10.96
N LEU A 169 4.39 -22.64 -11.19
CA LEU A 169 5.11 -21.86 -12.21
C LEU A 169 6.62 -21.81 -11.94
N LEU A 170 7.01 -21.59 -10.67
CA LEU A 170 8.41 -21.60 -10.27
C LEU A 170 9.06 -22.96 -10.57
N LYS A 171 8.41 -24.06 -10.17
CA LYS A 171 8.91 -25.42 -10.42
C LYS A 171 9.05 -25.72 -11.91
N ALA A 172 8.04 -25.38 -12.72
CA ALA A 172 8.10 -25.56 -14.16
C ALA A 172 9.28 -24.79 -14.79
N ARG A 173 9.51 -23.55 -14.33
CA ARG A 173 10.67 -22.75 -14.76
C ARG A 173 11.99 -23.40 -14.35
N GLU A 174 12.09 -23.88 -13.12
CA GLU A 174 13.29 -24.56 -12.61
C GLU A 174 13.59 -25.83 -13.41
N GLU A 175 12.60 -26.67 -13.69
CA GLU A 175 12.74 -27.86 -14.52
C GLU A 175 13.23 -27.54 -15.93
N ASP A 176 12.70 -26.49 -16.55
CA ASP A 176 13.13 -26.06 -17.89
C ASP A 176 14.54 -25.50 -17.91
N VAL A 177 14.91 -24.77 -16.85
CA VAL A 177 16.28 -24.28 -16.66
C VAL A 177 17.24 -25.45 -16.48
N LEU A 178 16.90 -26.46 -15.68
CA LEU A 178 17.69 -27.68 -15.52
C LEU A 178 17.88 -28.44 -16.84
N LYS A 179 16.82 -28.59 -17.65
CA LYS A 179 16.90 -29.21 -18.98
C LYS A 179 17.85 -28.45 -19.92
N LYS A 180 17.86 -27.11 -19.85
CA LYS A 180 18.78 -26.26 -20.64
C LYS A 180 20.22 -26.36 -20.13
N PHE A 181 20.42 -26.38 -18.81
CA PHE A 181 21.74 -26.57 -18.20
C PHE A 181 22.36 -27.91 -18.59
N ALA A 182 21.57 -28.98 -18.66
CA ALA A 182 22.07 -30.28 -19.12
C ALA A 182 22.64 -30.25 -20.56
N LYS A 183 22.09 -29.40 -21.44
CA LYS A 183 22.54 -29.24 -22.84
C LYS A 183 23.64 -28.17 -23.02
N LEU A 184 23.94 -27.41 -21.98
CA LEU A 184 24.79 -26.23 -22.06
C LEU A 184 26.24 -26.58 -22.42
N GLU A 185 26.79 -27.65 -21.85
CA GLU A 185 28.16 -28.08 -22.16
C GLU A 185 28.31 -28.54 -23.62
N GLN A 186 27.31 -29.23 -24.17
CA GLN A 186 27.28 -29.57 -25.59
C GLN A 186 27.28 -28.30 -26.46
N TRP A 187 26.42 -27.33 -26.15
CA TRP A 187 26.37 -26.07 -26.91
C TRP A 187 27.67 -25.27 -26.83
N LYS A 188 28.36 -25.25 -25.68
CA LYS A 188 29.68 -24.63 -25.55
C LYS A 188 30.70 -25.29 -26.48
N LEU A 189 30.72 -26.62 -26.54
CA LEU A 189 31.61 -27.36 -27.43
C LEU A 189 31.31 -27.07 -28.89
N ASP A 190 30.04 -27.08 -29.28
CA ASP A 190 29.60 -26.79 -30.65
C ASP A 190 30.00 -25.38 -31.10
N VAL A 191 29.82 -24.38 -30.23
CA VAL A 191 30.23 -22.99 -30.51
C VAL A 191 31.75 -22.89 -30.68
N LYS A 192 32.54 -23.50 -29.79
CA LYS A 192 34.01 -23.51 -29.90
C LYS A 192 34.46 -24.21 -31.18
N ALA A 193 33.86 -25.36 -31.51
CA ALA A 193 34.18 -26.10 -32.72
C ALA A 193 33.84 -25.30 -33.99
N ASN A 194 32.71 -24.61 -34.00
CA ASN A 194 32.33 -23.75 -35.12
C ASN A 194 33.24 -22.54 -35.26
N ALA A 195 33.63 -21.90 -34.14
CA ALA A 195 34.60 -20.81 -34.15
C ALA A 195 35.96 -21.28 -34.70
N ALA A 196 36.47 -22.43 -34.24
CA ALA A 196 37.72 -23.01 -34.73
C ALA A 196 37.67 -23.34 -36.24
N LYS A 197 36.57 -23.93 -36.72
CA LYS A 197 36.36 -24.18 -38.15
C LYS A 197 36.39 -22.88 -38.96
N LYS A 198 35.71 -21.83 -38.49
CA LYS A 198 35.70 -20.52 -39.18
C LYS A 198 37.09 -19.89 -39.19
N LEU A 199 37.81 -19.89 -38.08
CA LEU A 199 39.19 -19.40 -38.01
C LEU A 199 40.10 -20.15 -38.98
N ALA A 200 40.05 -21.49 -38.98
CA ALA A 200 40.83 -22.31 -39.90
C ALA A 200 40.51 -22.01 -41.38
N THR A 201 39.23 -21.78 -41.72
CA THR A 201 38.88 -21.39 -43.10
C THR A 201 39.40 -20.01 -43.49
N VAL A 202 39.42 -19.05 -42.56
CA VAL A 202 39.97 -17.71 -42.79
C VAL A 202 41.49 -17.77 -42.92
N GLU A 203 42.18 -18.53 -42.06
CA GLU A 203 43.62 -18.73 -42.12
C GLU A 203 44.04 -19.44 -43.41
N ALA A 204 43.32 -20.49 -43.82
CA ALA A 204 43.57 -21.17 -45.09
C ALA A 204 43.34 -20.24 -46.30
N ALA A 205 42.33 -19.36 -46.23
CA ALA A 205 42.09 -18.36 -47.27
C ALA A 205 43.20 -17.29 -47.31
N LYS A 206 43.67 -16.82 -46.15
CA LYS A 206 44.82 -15.90 -46.05
C LYS A 206 46.08 -16.54 -46.61
N ALA A 207 46.45 -17.75 -46.16
CA ALA A 207 47.62 -18.47 -46.64
C ALA A 207 47.58 -18.72 -48.16
N LYS A 208 46.40 -19.02 -48.73
CA LYS A 208 46.25 -19.15 -50.20
C LYS A 208 46.48 -17.83 -50.92
N LYS A 209 45.94 -16.72 -50.40
CA LYS A 209 46.17 -15.40 -50.97
C LYS A 209 47.63 -14.98 -50.86
N ASP A 210 48.27 -15.22 -49.72
CA ASP A 210 49.68 -14.87 -49.50
C ASP A 210 50.59 -15.65 -50.46
N ARG A 211 50.33 -16.95 -50.68
CA ARG A 211 51.04 -17.76 -51.69
C ARG A 211 50.91 -17.19 -53.10
N LEU A 212 49.69 -16.86 -53.52
CA LEU A 212 49.44 -16.27 -54.84
C LEU A 212 50.15 -14.92 -55.01
N VAL A 213 50.10 -14.07 -53.97
CA VAL A 213 50.76 -12.77 -53.97
C VAL A 213 52.28 -12.92 -54.03
N GLU A 214 52.86 -13.89 -53.32
CA GLU A 214 54.30 -14.18 -53.38
C GLU A 214 54.74 -14.70 -54.75
N GLU A 215 53.98 -15.61 -55.36
CA GLU A 215 54.29 -16.12 -56.71
C GLU A 215 54.26 -15.01 -57.76
N VAL A 216 53.27 -14.11 -57.69
CA VAL A 216 53.19 -12.94 -58.57
C VAL A 216 54.37 -12.00 -58.31
N ARG A 217 54.74 -11.74 -57.04
CA ARG A 217 55.92 -10.95 -56.69
C ARG A 217 57.23 -11.55 -57.22
N ARG A 218 57.38 -12.88 -57.18
CA ARG A 218 58.54 -13.59 -57.75
C ARG A 218 58.61 -13.45 -59.27
N HIS A 219 57.46 -13.42 -59.95
CA HIS A 219 57.40 -13.21 -61.40
C HIS A 219 57.86 -11.82 -61.84
N PHE A 220 57.56 -10.78 -61.05
CA PHE A 220 57.93 -9.40 -61.38
C PHE A 220 59.34 -9.00 -60.93
N GLY A 221 59.89 -9.61 -59.87
CA GLY A 221 61.26 -9.35 -59.42
C GLY A 221 61.50 -7.98 -58.75
N PHE A 222 60.49 -7.11 -58.69
CA PHE A 222 60.52 -5.79 -58.04
C PHE A 222 59.36 -5.63 -57.05
N LYS A 223 59.48 -4.69 -56.08
CA LYS A 223 58.42 -4.42 -55.09
C LYS A 223 57.29 -3.61 -55.72
N ILE A 224 56.30 -4.30 -56.29
CA ILE A 224 55.07 -3.71 -56.85
C ILE A 224 53.97 -3.68 -55.79
N ASP A 225 53.24 -2.56 -55.74
CA ASP A 225 52.13 -2.37 -54.82
C ASP A 225 50.90 -3.22 -55.23
N PRO A 226 50.21 -3.89 -54.28
CA PRO A 226 49.05 -4.75 -54.58
C PRO A 226 47.82 -4.03 -55.19
N ARG A 227 47.85 -2.70 -55.29
CA ARG A 227 46.75 -1.88 -55.80
C ARG A 227 46.89 -1.56 -57.29
N ASP A 228 48.04 -1.85 -57.89
CA ASP A 228 48.35 -1.63 -59.31
C ASP A 228 47.50 -2.56 -60.22
N ASP A 229 47.08 -2.05 -61.37
CA ASP A 229 46.19 -2.73 -62.30
C ASP A 229 46.88 -3.91 -62.99
N ARG A 230 48.19 -3.79 -63.28
CA ARG A 230 49.00 -4.89 -63.84
C ARG A 230 49.11 -6.07 -62.87
N PHE A 231 49.13 -5.78 -61.57
CA PHE A 231 49.18 -6.81 -60.53
C PHE A 231 47.84 -7.56 -60.42
N LYS A 232 46.71 -6.85 -60.57
CA LYS A 232 45.37 -7.45 -60.56
C LYS A 232 45.16 -8.38 -61.75
N GLU A 233 45.56 -7.97 -62.95
CA GLU A 233 45.42 -8.78 -64.17
C GLU A 233 46.18 -10.11 -64.06
N LEU A 234 47.43 -10.07 -63.58
CA LEU A 234 48.25 -11.27 -63.43
C LEU A 234 47.75 -12.19 -62.30
N LEU A 235 47.29 -11.61 -61.19
CA LEU A 235 46.67 -12.35 -60.10
C LEU A 235 45.38 -13.04 -60.57
N GLU A 236 44.56 -12.37 -61.38
CA GLU A 236 43.34 -12.94 -61.93
C GLU A 236 43.63 -14.08 -62.93
N GLN A 237 44.69 -13.97 -63.74
CA GLN A 237 45.13 -15.05 -64.62
C GLN A 237 45.58 -16.29 -63.83
N LYS A 238 46.39 -16.11 -62.78
CA LYS A 238 46.85 -17.20 -61.90
C LYS A 238 45.72 -17.81 -61.09
N GLU A 239 44.78 -17.00 -60.58
CA GLU A 239 43.57 -17.50 -59.92
C GLU A 239 42.68 -18.31 -60.88
N LYS A 240 42.56 -17.91 -62.15
CA LYS A 240 41.83 -18.66 -63.18
C LYS A 240 42.50 -20.00 -63.48
N GLU A 241 43.82 -20.06 -63.53
CA GLU A 241 44.59 -21.30 -63.73
C GLU A 241 44.45 -22.26 -62.53
N GLU A 242 44.65 -21.79 -61.30
CA GLU A 242 44.48 -22.59 -60.09
C GLU A 242 43.02 -23.04 -59.92
N ARG A 243 42.04 -22.21 -60.30
CA ARG A 243 40.62 -22.59 -60.30
C ARG A 243 40.30 -23.65 -61.35
N LYS A 244 40.95 -23.66 -62.51
CA LYS A 244 40.80 -24.73 -63.52
C LYS A 244 41.39 -26.04 -63.00
N LYS A 245 42.63 -26.02 -62.49
CA LYS A 245 43.29 -27.19 -61.89
C LYS A 245 42.48 -27.76 -60.71
N ALA A 246 41.96 -26.91 -59.83
CA ALA A 246 41.12 -27.33 -58.70
C ALA A 246 39.80 -27.97 -59.16
N LYS A 247 39.18 -27.46 -60.24
CA LYS A 247 37.98 -28.07 -60.83
C LYS A 247 38.28 -29.44 -61.44
N GLU A 248 39.41 -29.60 -62.11
CA GLU A 248 39.84 -30.88 -62.69
C GLU A 248 40.18 -31.91 -61.61
N ALA A 249 40.92 -31.51 -60.58
CA ALA A 249 41.18 -32.35 -59.41
C ALA A 249 39.88 -32.77 -58.70
N LYS A 250 38.92 -31.85 -58.55
CA LYS A 250 37.59 -32.17 -57.99
C LYS A 250 36.79 -33.13 -58.87
N LYS A 251 36.89 -33.02 -60.20
CA LYS A 251 36.26 -33.97 -61.14
C LYS A 251 36.88 -35.37 -61.01
N LYS A 252 38.21 -35.46 -60.92
CA LYS A 252 38.93 -36.73 -60.73
C LYS A 252 38.62 -37.38 -59.38
N ALA A 253 38.67 -36.63 -58.28
CA ALA A 253 38.27 -37.14 -56.96
C ALA A 253 36.79 -37.59 -56.90
N ARG A 254 35.90 -36.93 -57.64
CA ARG A 254 34.49 -37.36 -57.77
C ARG A 254 34.37 -38.65 -58.57
N GLN A 255 35.17 -38.83 -59.62
CA GLN A 255 35.22 -40.07 -60.40
C GLN A 255 35.76 -41.22 -59.55
N GLU A 256 36.83 -41.00 -58.79
CA GLU A 256 37.44 -41.97 -57.88
C GLU A 256 36.50 -42.39 -56.74
N LEU A 257 35.73 -41.45 -56.18
CA LEU A 257 34.73 -41.76 -55.14
C LEU A 257 33.55 -42.56 -55.71
N VAL A 258 33.16 -42.31 -56.97
CA VAL A 258 32.13 -43.08 -57.65
C VAL A 258 32.62 -44.48 -57.99
N THR A 259 33.86 -44.65 -58.46
CA THR A 259 34.44 -45.98 -58.73
C THR A 259 34.60 -46.76 -57.43
N ALA A 260 35.07 -46.15 -56.34
CA ALA A 260 35.16 -46.79 -55.03
C ALA A 260 33.79 -47.26 -54.50
N ARG A 261 32.75 -46.42 -54.64
CA ARG A 261 31.38 -46.79 -54.25
C ARG A 261 30.79 -47.92 -55.11
N LEU A 262 31.13 -47.97 -56.41
CA LEU A 262 30.75 -49.08 -57.29
C LEU A 262 31.48 -50.38 -56.93
N GLU A 263 32.77 -50.31 -56.60
CA GLU A 263 33.55 -51.47 -56.14
C GLU A 263 33.04 -52.01 -54.79
N GLU A 264 32.63 -51.14 -53.86
CA GLU A 264 31.97 -51.55 -52.61
C GLU A 264 30.64 -52.27 -52.88
N GLN A 265 29.83 -51.75 -53.81
CA GLN A 265 28.57 -52.40 -54.22
C GLN A 265 28.81 -53.76 -54.90
N ILE A 266 29.85 -53.90 -55.73
CA ILE A 266 30.23 -55.18 -56.34
C ILE A 266 30.70 -56.18 -55.28
N LYS A 267 31.51 -55.75 -54.31
CA LYS A 267 31.97 -56.61 -53.20
C LYS A 267 30.82 -57.07 -52.29
N ILE A 268 29.83 -56.21 -52.06
CA ILE A 268 28.60 -56.57 -51.33
C ILE A 268 27.81 -57.60 -52.15
N ALA A 269 27.59 -57.35 -53.44
CA ALA A 269 26.88 -58.30 -54.32
C ALA A 269 27.61 -59.66 -54.50
N GLU A 270 28.94 -59.69 -54.46
CA GLU A 270 29.73 -60.93 -54.47
C GLU A 270 29.68 -61.69 -53.14
N LYS A 271 29.60 -60.99 -52.01
CA LYS A 271 29.36 -61.62 -50.70
C LYS A 271 27.96 -62.22 -50.65
N ASP A 272 26.95 -61.47 -51.10
CA ASP A 272 25.56 -61.94 -51.20
C ASP A 272 25.44 -63.15 -52.14
N ARG A 273 26.19 -63.19 -53.26
CA ARG A 273 26.26 -64.36 -54.15
C ARG A 273 26.95 -65.58 -53.53
N LYS A 274 28.00 -65.39 -52.74
CA LYS A 274 28.72 -66.49 -52.06
C LYS A 274 27.91 -67.07 -50.91
N GLU A 275 27.18 -66.24 -50.18
CA GLU A 275 26.26 -66.67 -49.13
C GLU A 275 25.06 -67.45 -49.69
N ALA A 276 24.54 -67.06 -50.88
CA ALA A 276 23.49 -67.82 -51.57
C ALA A 276 23.96 -69.21 -52.08
N SER A 277 25.25 -69.39 -52.38
CA SER A 277 25.81 -70.68 -52.83
C SER A 277 26.16 -71.67 -51.72
N ASN A 278 26.09 -71.24 -50.45
CA ASN A 278 26.51 -72.02 -49.28
C ASN A 278 25.33 -72.46 -48.39
N ILE A 279 24.10 -72.45 -48.93
CA ILE A 279 22.92 -73.01 -48.27
C ILE A 279 22.92 -74.52 -48.53
N PRO A 280 23.14 -75.38 -47.51
CA PRO A 280 23.06 -76.82 -47.69
C PRO A 280 21.61 -77.24 -47.94
N GLU A 281 21.37 -77.98 -49.03
CA GLU A 281 20.13 -78.71 -49.25
C GLU A 281 19.89 -79.64 -48.05
N LYS A 282 18.90 -79.29 -47.21
CA LYS A 282 18.43 -80.16 -46.14
C LYS A 282 17.50 -81.21 -46.74
N SER A 283 17.98 -82.45 -46.71
CA SER A 283 17.26 -83.72 -46.66
C SER A 283 16.11 -83.74 -45.65
#